data_AF-A0A7J7YUZ9-F1
#
_entry.id   AF-A0A7J7YUZ9-F1
#
_cell.length_a   1.000
_cell.length_b   1.000
_cell.length_c   1.000
_cell.angle_alpha   90.00
_cell.angle_beta   90.00
_cell.angle_gamma   90.00
#
_symmetry.space_group_name_H-M   'P 1'
#
loop_
_entity.id
_entity.type
_entity.pdbx_description
1 polymer ?
#
loop_
_entity_poly.entity_id
_entity_poly.type
_entity_poly.pdbx_seq_one_letter_code
_entity_poly.pdbx_strand_id
1 'polypeptide(L)'
;MAAAGSGVARRVEELGDLAQAHIQQLSEAAGEDDHFLIRASAALEKLKLLCGEEKKCSNPSNLLELYTQAILDMTYFEENKLVDEDFPEDSSQKVKELITFLSEPEILVKENNTYPNHCDLLGDELLECLSWRRGALLYMYCHSLTKRREWLTRKSALLKEYLVDGISYLLQMLNYRCPTQLDEGVSFQDLDTAKLLSEGIFSDIHLLAMMYSGEMCYWGLKHCADQPENQGVDTGVTGASYTTHREPLDFREVGEKILNKYVFVCEGPLKEQEWNTANAKQILNFFQHRANS
;
A
#
# COMPACT_ATOMS: atom_id res chain seq x y z
N MET A 1 7.18 33.34 5.87
CA MET A 1 6.35 32.26 5.27
C MET A 1 6.66 31.96 3.79
N ALA A 2 7.54 32.69 3.09
CA ALA A 2 7.82 32.45 1.66
C ALA A 2 8.94 31.43 1.34
N ALA A 3 9.69 30.95 2.34
CA ALA A 3 10.89 30.12 2.11
C ALA A 3 10.61 28.62 2.03
N ALA A 4 9.45 28.14 2.50
CA ALA A 4 9.20 26.72 2.69
C ALA A 4 8.45 26.08 1.50
N GLY A 5 7.55 26.83 0.84
CA GLY A 5 6.92 26.41 -0.41
C GLY A 5 7.92 26.23 -1.57
N SER A 6 9.12 26.82 -1.49
CA SER A 6 10.15 26.67 -2.53
C SER A 6 10.98 25.40 -2.42
N GLY A 7 10.94 24.69 -1.28
CA GLY A 7 11.68 23.44 -1.08
C GLY A 7 11.00 22.25 -1.73
N VAL A 8 9.70 22.08 -1.45
CA VAL A 8 8.90 20.97 -2.03
C VAL A 8 8.76 21.11 -3.53
N ALA A 9 8.47 22.31 -4.04
CA ALA A 9 8.33 22.52 -5.48
C ALA A 9 9.60 22.11 -6.25
N ARG A 10 10.77 22.51 -5.77
CA ARG A 10 12.05 22.13 -6.37
C ARG A 10 12.30 20.62 -6.30
N ARG A 11 11.98 20.00 -5.16
CA ARG A 11 12.21 18.56 -4.97
C ARG A 11 11.29 17.72 -5.85
N VAL A 12 10.02 18.10 -5.92
CA VAL A 12 9.02 17.47 -6.79
C VAL A 12 9.36 17.67 -8.27
N GLU A 13 9.92 18.82 -8.67
CA GLU A 13 10.44 19.03 -10.02
C GLU A 13 11.63 18.11 -10.35
N GLU A 14 12.63 18.02 -9.46
CA GLU A 14 13.79 17.13 -9.63
C GLU A 14 13.37 15.66 -9.77
N LEU A 15 12.46 15.20 -8.92
CA LEU A 15 11.94 13.83 -8.95
C LEU A 15 11.01 13.60 -10.14
N GLY A 16 10.23 14.61 -10.53
CA GLY A 16 9.41 14.59 -11.74
C GLY A 16 10.25 14.38 -13.00
N ASP A 17 11.39 15.07 -13.15
CA ASP A 17 12.29 14.85 -14.29
C ASP A 17 12.88 13.41 -14.30
N LEU A 18 13.18 12.84 -13.13
CA LEU A 18 13.65 11.45 -13.01
C LEU A 18 12.55 10.44 -13.39
N ALA A 19 11.33 10.63 -12.88
CA ALA A 19 10.18 9.81 -13.22
C ALA A 19 9.86 9.90 -14.72
N GLN A 20 9.97 11.09 -15.32
CA GLN A 20 9.78 11.28 -16.76
C GLN A 20 10.79 10.49 -17.59
N ALA A 21 12.07 10.49 -17.17
CA ALA A 21 13.11 9.71 -17.84
C ALA A 21 12.83 8.20 -17.75
N HIS A 22 12.33 7.72 -16.62
CA HIS A 22 11.92 6.32 -16.45
C HIS A 22 10.72 5.97 -17.33
N ILE A 23 9.69 6.82 -17.36
CA ILE A 23 8.51 6.64 -18.22
C ILE A 23 8.91 6.56 -19.70
N GLN A 24 9.85 7.39 -20.15
CA GLN A 24 10.34 7.34 -21.53
C GLN A 24 10.97 5.99 -21.88
N GLN A 25 11.79 5.44 -20.97
CA GLN A 25 12.38 4.10 -21.14
C GLN A 25 11.30 3.01 -21.20
N LEU A 26 10.27 3.11 -20.36
CA LEU A 26 9.15 2.17 -20.35
C LEU A 26 8.33 2.24 -21.65
N SER A 27 8.04 3.44 -22.15
CA SER A 27 7.30 3.65 -23.39
C SER A 27 8.03 3.08 -24.61
N GLU A 28 9.35 3.29 -24.69
CA GLU A 28 10.19 2.71 -25.76
C GLU A 28 10.15 1.17 -25.74
N ALA A 29 10.11 0.56 -24.56
CA ALA A 29 10.05 -0.89 -24.40
C ALA A 29 8.64 -1.48 -24.64
N ALA A 30 7.58 -0.70 -24.42
CA ALA A 30 6.19 -1.16 -24.45
C ALA A 30 5.44 -0.86 -25.75
N GLY A 31 5.98 0.03 -26.59
CA GLY A 31 5.21 0.72 -27.63
C GLY A 31 4.60 2.00 -27.06
N GLU A 32 4.73 3.11 -27.80
CA GLU A 32 4.47 4.49 -27.32
C GLU A 32 3.01 4.81 -26.93
N ASP A 33 2.10 3.84 -27.05
CA ASP A 33 0.64 4.04 -26.94
C ASP A 33 0.03 3.55 -25.61
N ASP A 34 0.83 3.16 -24.61
CA ASP A 34 0.27 2.74 -23.31
C ASP A 34 -0.39 3.91 -22.55
N HIS A 35 -1.68 3.75 -22.26
CA HIS A 35 -2.48 4.82 -21.68
C HIS A 35 -2.08 5.22 -20.26
N PHE A 36 -1.49 4.33 -19.45
CA PHE A 36 -1.00 4.67 -18.12
C PHE A 36 0.26 5.52 -18.24
N LEU A 37 1.20 5.12 -19.09
CA LEU A 37 2.43 5.87 -19.32
C LEU A 37 2.16 7.25 -19.94
N ILE A 38 1.22 7.35 -20.88
CA ILE A 38 0.77 8.63 -21.46
C ILE A 38 0.19 9.54 -20.37
N ARG A 39 -0.67 9.01 -19.50
CA ARG A 39 -1.29 9.78 -18.41
C ARG A 39 -0.25 10.22 -17.38
N ALA A 40 0.69 9.34 -17.02
CA ALA A 40 1.78 9.67 -16.11
C ALA A 40 2.65 10.79 -16.67
N SER A 41 3.05 10.69 -17.94
CA SER A 41 3.81 11.72 -18.67
C SER A 41 3.05 13.04 -18.71
N ALA A 42 1.75 13.02 -19.03
CA ALA A 42 0.92 14.22 -19.04
C ALA A 42 0.80 14.90 -17.66
N ALA A 43 0.76 14.13 -16.57
CA ALA A 43 0.76 14.66 -15.21
C ALA A 43 2.09 15.36 -14.88
N LEU A 44 3.22 14.79 -15.29
CA LEU A 44 4.56 15.39 -15.08
C LEU A 44 4.80 16.62 -15.95
N GLU A 45 4.31 16.66 -17.19
CA GLU A 45 4.35 17.86 -18.03
C GLU A 45 3.54 19.00 -17.40
N LYS A 46 2.34 18.70 -16.88
CA LYS A 46 1.53 19.69 -16.15
C LYS A 46 2.24 20.18 -14.88
N LEU A 47 2.90 19.27 -14.16
CA LEU A 47 3.70 19.60 -12.98
C LEU A 47 4.84 20.56 -13.33
N LYS A 48 5.57 20.27 -14.41
CA LYS A 48 6.68 21.10 -14.89
C LYS A 48 6.25 22.52 -15.27
N LEU A 49 5.10 22.66 -15.93
CA LEU A 49 4.50 23.96 -16.23
C LEU A 49 4.21 24.76 -14.95
N LEU A 50 3.62 24.11 -13.94
CA LEU A 50 3.31 24.74 -12.65
C LEU A 50 4.56 25.08 -11.81
N CYS A 51 5.69 24.42 -12.03
CA CYS A 51 6.98 24.80 -11.43
C CYS A 51 7.62 26.00 -12.14
N GLY A 52 7.39 26.16 -13.45
CA GLY A 52 7.96 27.22 -14.29
C GLY A 52 7.23 28.58 -14.23
N GLU A 53 5.93 28.60 -14.00
CA GLU A 53 5.15 29.85 -13.85
C GLU A 53 5.59 30.63 -12.58
N GLU A 54 5.85 31.94 -12.72
CA GLU A 54 6.46 32.84 -11.72
C GLU A 54 6.27 32.42 -10.24
N LYS A 55 7.27 31.70 -9.68
CA LYS A 55 7.74 31.44 -8.28
C LYS A 55 6.97 31.96 -7.03
N LYS A 56 5.69 32.31 -7.12
CA LYS A 56 4.91 32.96 -6.04
C LYS A 56 3.57 32.27 -5.74
N CYS A 57 3.09 31.30 -6.52
CA CYS A 57 1.73 30.76 -6.29
C CYS A 57 1.50 29.26 -6.57
N SER A 58 2.52 28.42 -6.75
CA SER A 58 2.28 26.98 -6.94
C SER A 58 1.91 26.36 -5.58
N ASN A 59 0.66 25.92 -5.44
CA ASN A 59 0.19 25.22 -4.24
C ASN A 59 0.98 23.90 -4.11
N PRO A 60 1.77 23.69 -3.03
CA PRO A 60 2.54 22.46 -2.83
C PRO A 60 1.69 21.19 -2.87
N SER A 61 0.43 21.28 -2.44
CA SER A 61 -0.52 20.15 -2.51
C SER A 61 -0.80 19.74 -3.97
N ASN A 62 -1.10 20.70 -4.86
CA ASN A 62 -1.36 20.42 -6.27
C ASN A 62 -0.14 19.81 -6.98
N LEU A 63 1.07 20.31 -6.67
CA LEU A 63 2.31 19.78 -7.27
C LEU A 63 2.53 18.33 -6.83
N LEU A 64 2.34 18.05 -5.54
CA LEU A 64 2.53 16.73 -4.98
C LEU A 64 1.45 15.75 -5.43
N GLU A 65 0.21 16.21 -5.61
CA GLU A 65 -0.89 15.43 -6.20
C GLU A 65 -0.55 14.98 -7.63
N LEU A 66 -0.10 15.90 -8.50
CA LEU A 66 0.31 15.57 -9.86
C LEU A 66 1.48 14.58 -9.88
N TYR A 67 2.46 14.78 -8.98
CA TYR A 67 3.57 13.87 -8.83
C TYR A 67 3.09 12.47 -8.42
N THR A 68 2.22 12.39 -7.41
CA THR A 68 1.66 11.14 -6.90
C THR A 68 0.87 10.41 -7.97
N GLN A 69 0.06 11.13 -8.76
CA GLN A 69 -0.68 10.55 -9.87
C GLN A 69 0.26 9.91 -10.90
N ALA A 70 1.34 10.60 -11.27
CA ALA A 70 2.33 10.07 -12.20
C ALA A 70 2.99 8.79 -11.66
N ILE A 71 3.37 8.78 -10.38
CA ILE A 71 3.94 7.61 -9.71
C ILE A 71 2.93 6.45 -9.68
N LEU A 72 1.67 6.71 -9.34
CA LEU A 72 0.63 5.69 -9.31
C LEU A 72 0.40 5.06 -10.68
N ASP A 73 0.31 5.86 -11.75
CA ASP A 73 0.09 5.38 -13.12
C ASP A 73 1.30 4.61 -13.66
N MET A 74 2.50 5.16 -13.49
CA MET A 74 3.76 4.52 -13.92
C MET A 74 3.96 3.17 -13.22
N THR A 75 3.80 3.13 -11.89
CA THR A 75 3.96 1.88 -11.14
C THR A 75 2.84 0.89 -11.46
N TYR A 76 1.61 1.34 -11.74
CA TYR A 76 0.51 0.45 -12.12
C TYR A 76 0.82 -0.32 -13.40
N PHE A 77 1.39 0.36 -14.39
CA PHE A 77 1.85 -0.26 -15.60
C PHE A 77 2.88 -1.38 -15.33
N GLU A 78 3.91 -1.08 -14.54
CA GLU A 78 4.98 -2.05 -14.24
C GLU A 78 4.49 -3.22 -13.36
N GLU A 79 3.60 -2.95 -12.41
CA GLU A 79 3.00 -3.99 -11.57
C GLU A 79 2.16 -4.96 -12.38
N ASN A 80 1.36 -4.49 -13.35
CA ASN A 80 0.59 -5.38 -14.21
C ASN A 80 1.49 -6.31 -15.01
N LYS A 81 2.62 -5.82 -15.51
CA LYS A 81 3.60 -6.69 -16.19
C LYS A 81 4.12 -7.79 -15.27
N LEU A 82 4.45 -7.47 -14.02
CA LEU A 82 4.88 -8.48 -13.05
C LEU A 82 3.77 -9.50 -12.76
N VAL A 83 2.52 -9.06 -12.68
CA VAL A 83 1.37 -9.94 -12.46
C VAL A 83 1.13 -10.86 -13.66
N ASP A 84 1.18 -10.32 -14.89
CA ASP A 84 1.01 -11.08 -16.13
C ASP A 84 2.09 -12.16 -16.30
N GLU A 85 3.30 -11.90 -15.80
CA GLU A 85 4.43 -12.82 -15.80
C GLU A 85 4.50 -13.75 -14.56
N ASP A 86 3.51 -13.69 -13.66
CA ASP A 86 3.46 -14.40 -12.37
C ASP A 86 4.73 -14.19 -11.51
N PHE A 87 5.23 -12.95 -11.47
CA PHE A 87 6.40 -12.51 -10.70
C PHE A 87 7.63 -13.43 -10.87
N PRO A 88 8.40 -13.34 -11.98
CA PRO A 88 9.63 -14.11 -12.21
C PRO A 88 10.59 -14.16 -11.00
N GLU A 89 11.47 -15.17 -10.91
CA GLU A 89 12.30 -15.42 -9.71
C GLU A 89 13.19 -14.23 -9.30
N ASP A 90 13.59 -13.40 -10.26
CA ASP A 90 14.40 -12.20 -10.10
C ASP A 90 13.59 -10.92 -9.84
N SER A 91 12.26 -11.01 -9.75
CA SER A 91 11.35 -9.86 -9.49
C SER A 91 11.58 -9.14 -8.17
N SER A 92 12.30 -9.76 -7.22
CA SER A 92 12.58 -9.20 -5.89
C SER A 92 13.12 -7.77 -5.94
N GLN A 93 14.09 -7.50 -6.83
CA GLN A 93 14.67 -6.17 -6.97
C GLN A 93 13.66 -5.17 -7.54
N LYS A 94 12.86 -5.61 -8.52
CA LYS A 94 11.84 -4.79 -9.15
C LYS A 94 10.71 -4.44 -8.18
N VAL A 95 10.27 -5.40 -7.35
CA VAL A 95 9.29 -5.15 -6.29
C VAL A 95 9.81 -4.11 -5.30
N LYS A 96 11.08 -4.21 -4.86
CA LYS A 96 11.68 -3.20 -3.95
C LYS A 96 11.76 -1.82 -4.58
N GLU A 97 12.10 -1.74 -5.87
CA GLU A 97 12.12 -0.49 -6.63
C GLU A 97 10.72 0.14 -6.68
N LEU A 98 9.68 -0.63 -7.03
CA LEU A 98 8.30 -0.14 -7.08
C LEU A 98 7.79 0.34 -5.71
N ILE A 99 8.10 -0.39 -4.63
CA ILE A 99 7.79 0.03 -3.26
C ILE A 99 8.49 1.35 -2.91
N THR A 100 9.71 1.57 -3.42
CA THR A 100 10.45 2.82 -3.21
C THR A 100 9.75 3.97 -3.92
N PHE A 101 9.38 3.82 -5.20
CA PHE A 101 8.61 4.82 -5.93
C PHE A 101 7.29 5.14 -5.24
N LEU A 102 6.50 4.13 -4.85
CA LEU A 102 5.23 4.31 -4.15
C LEU A 102 5.37 4.96 -2.76
N SER A 103 6.54 4.89 -2.14
CA SER A 103 6.78 5.52 -0.83
C SER A 103 7.25 6.98 -0.96
N GLU A 104 7.74 7.37 -2.13
CA GLU A 104 8.37 8.68 -2.34
C GLU A 104 7.43 9.87 -2.10
N PRO A 105 6.16 9.86 -2.56
CA PRO A 105 5.23 10.95 -2.25
C PRO A 105 5.04 11.19 -0.76
N GLU A 106 4.94 10.13 0.04
CA GLU A 106 4.83 10.24 1.50
C GLU A 106 6.13 10.72 2.16
N ILE A 107 7.29 10.33 1.63
CA ILE A 107 8.59 10.83 2.10
C ILE A 107 8.65 12.34 1.86
N LEU A 108 8.20 12.82 0.69
CA LEU A 108 8.15 14.25 0.39
C LEU A 108 7.21 15.04 1.30
N VAL A 109 6.06 14.47 1.68
CA VAL A 109 5.20 15.08 2.70
C VAL A 109 5.95 15.23 4.03
N LYS A 110 6.70 14.21 4.44
CA LYS A 110 7.40 14.15 5.73
C LYS A 110 8.62 15.05 5.80
N GLU A 111 9.35 15.17 4.71
CA GLU A 111 10.50 16.08 4.59
C GLU A 111 10.08 17.56 4.59
N ASN A 112 8.80 17.85 4.31
CA ASN A 112 8.25 19.19 4.36
C ASN A 112 7.98 19.63 5.81
N ASN A 113 8.99 20.20 6.47
CA ASN A 113 8.95 20.74 7.86
C ASN A 113 7.92 21.87 8.12
N THR A 114 7.06 22.21 7.16
CA THR A 114 6.14 23.35 7.22
C THR A 114 4.75 22.98 7.74
N TYR A 115 4.35 21.71 7.61
CA TYR A 115 3.00 21.25 7.96
C TYR A 115 3.09 20.12 8.99
N PRO A 116 2.48 20.27 10.19
CA PRO A 116 2.55 19.24 11.24
C PRO A 116 1.83 17.93 10.90
N ASN A 117 0.83 17.95 10.00
CA ASN A 117 0.01 16.78 9.67
C ASN A 117 0.21 16.34 8.21
N HIS A 118 0.43 15.04 8.00
CA HIS A 118 0.62 14.45 6.67
C HIS A 118 -0.60 14.56 5.75
N CYS A 119 -1.80 14.61 6.34
CA CYS A 119 -3.08 14.70 5.63
C CYS A 119 -3.28 16.06 4.94
N ASP A 120 -2.60 17.12 5.40
CA ASP A 120 -2.82 18.49 4.92
C ASP A 120 -2.30 18.72 3.48
N LEU A 121 -1.50 17.79 2.93
CA LEU A 121 -0.87 17.94 1.61
C LEU A 121 -1.40 16.97 0.55
N LEU A 122 -1.50 15.67 0.85
CA LEU A 122 -1.98 14.64 -0.08
C LEU A 122 -3.44 14.23 0.14
N GLY A 123 -4.00 14.54 1.30
CA GLY A 123 -5.31 14.04 1.70
C GLY A 123 -5.33 12.53 1.98
N ASP A 124 -6.37 12.10 2.69
CA ASP A 124 -6.48 10.70 3.15
C ASP A 124 -6.65 9.73 1.97
N GLU A 125 -7.30 10.14 0.88
CA GLU A 125 -7.60 9.24 -0.25
C GLU A 125 -6.35 8.79 -1.01
N LEU A 126 -5.42 9.72 -1.29
CA LEU A 126 -4.16 9.38 -1.96
C LEU A 126 -3.23 8.58 -1.03
N LEU A 127 -3.20 8.93 0.25
CA LEU A 127 -2.43 8.18 1.24
C LEU A 127 -2.96 6.74 1.41
N GLU A 128 -4.28 6.57 1.48
CA GLU A 128 -4.94 5.27 1.45
C GLU A 128 -4.58 4.49 0.17
N CYS A 129 -4.63 5.14 -0.99
CA CYS A 129 -4.26 4.54 -2.26
C CYS A 129 -2.80 4.07 -2.29
N LEU A 130 -1.84 4.89 -1.84
CA LEU A 130 -0.43 4.53 -1.79
C LEU A 130 -0.17 3.33 -0.86
N SER A 131 -0.81 3.31 0.31
CA SER A 131 -0.75 2.14 1.21
C SER A 131 -1.42 0.90 0.61
N TRP A 132 -2.58 1.04 -0.02
CA TRP A 132 -3.23 -0.05 -0.73
C TRP A 132 -2.30 -0.65 -1.78
N ARG A 133 -1.74 0.19 -2.67
CA ARG A 133 -0.91 -0.23 -3.81
C ARG A 133 0.33 -0.98 -3.33
N ARG A 134 1.03 -0.48 -2.29
CA ARG A 134 2.18 -1.19 -1.69
C ARG A 134 1.79 -2.52 -1.05
N GLY A 135 0.71 -2.53 -0.27
CA GLY A 135 0.21 -3.74 0.38
C GLY A 135 -0.23 -4.80 -0.60
N ALA A 136 -0.99 -4.42 -1.64
CA ALA A 136 -1.46 -5.30 -2.70
C ALA A 136 -0.31 -5.86 -3.54
N LEU A 137 0.69 -5.04 -3.90
CA LEU A 137 1.89 -5.50 -4.61
C LEU A 137 2.63 -6.58 -3.81
N LEU A 138 2.86 -6.34 -2.52
CA LEU A 138 3.51 -7.32 -1.64
C LEU A 138 2.65 -8.58 -1.45
N TYR A 139 1.33 -8.44 -1.33
CA TYR A 139 0.41 -9.57 -1.30
C TYR A 139 0.56 -10.44 -2.55
N MET A 140 0.47 -9.85 -3.75
CA MET A 140 0.57 -10.59 -5.02
C MET A 140 1.92 -11.27 -5.17
N TYR A 141 3.01 -10.58 -4.82
CA TYR A 141 4.35 -11.14 -4.85
C TYR A 141 4.49 -12.31 -3.86
N CYS A 142 4.10 -12.13 -2.59
CA CYS A 142 4.12 -13.20 -1.59
C CYS A 142 3.24 -14.38 -2.03
N HIS A 143 2.07 -14.12 -2.62
CA HIS A 143 1.19 -15.15 -3.15
C HIS A 143 1.90 -16.02 -4.20
N SER A 144 2.58 -15.42 -5.19
CA SER A 144 3.37 -16.17 -6.17
C SER A 144 4.55 -16.93 -5.52
N LEU A 145 5.21 -16.35 -4.52
CA LEU A 145 6.30 -17.01 -3.79
C LEU A 145 5.81 -18.23 -2.98
N THR A 146 4.64 -18.17 -2.35
CA THR A 146 4.11 -19.30 -1.55
C THR A 146 3.76 -20.53 -2.40
N LYS A 147 3.57 -20.37 -3.71
CA LYS A 147 3.41 -21.48 -4.67
C LYS A 147 4.74 -22.18 -4.97
N ARG A 148 5.89 -21.54 -4.71
CA ARG A 148 7.25 -22.03 -5.04
C ARG A 148 7.92 -22.70 -3.84
N ARG A 149 7.65 -24.00 -3.65
CA ARG A 149 8.16 -24.78 -2.50
C ARG A 149 9.67 -24.70 -2.28
N GLU A 150 10.47 -24.72 -3.35
CA GLU A 150 11.94 -24.66 -3.23
C GLU A 150 12.46 -23.32 -2.73
N TRP A 151 11.78 -22.22 -3.09
CA TRP A 151 12.15 -20.87 -2.69
C TRP A 151 11.88 -20.64 -1.20
N LEU A 152 10.73 -21.13 -0.71
CA LEU A 152 10.33 -21.03 0.71
C LEU A 152 11.39 -21.62 1.65
N THR A 153 11.98 -22.76 1.28
CA THR A 153 13.02 -23.43 2.08
C THR A 153 14.30 -22.60 2.19
N ARG A 154 14.62 -21.78 1.18
CA ARG A 154 15.87 -21.01 1.12
C ARG A 154 15.74 -19.58 1.65
N LYS A 155 14.56 -18.97 1.56
CA LYS A 155 14.35 -17.53 1.74
C LYS A 155 13.15 -17.18 2.63
N SER A 156 12.79 -18.06 3.58
CA SER A 156 11.66 -17.83 4.50
C SER A 156 11.81 -16.57 5.40
N ALA A 157 13.04 -16.15 5.72
CA ALA A 157 13.28 -14.89 6.44
C ALA A 157 12.89 -13.67 5.59
N LEU A 158 13.28 -13.67 4.31
CA LEU A 158 12.91 -12.62 3.37
C LEU A 158 11.40 -12.61 3.10
N LEU A 159 10.75 -13.78 3.05
CA LEU A 159 9.29 -13.85 3.01
C LEU A 159 8.67 -13.13 4.21
N LYS A 160 9.18 -13.39 5.42
CA LYS A 160 8.66 -12.78 6.65
C LYS A 160 8.74 -11.26 6.58
N GLU A 161 9.83 -10.70 6.08
CA GLU A 161 9.97 -9.25 5.87
C GLU A 161 8.87 -8.70 4.95
N TYR A 162 8.71 -9.28 3.76
CA TYR A 162 7.66 -8.85 2.82
C TYR A 162 6.25 -9.01 3.37
N LEU A 163 5.99 -10.07 4.15
CA LEU A 163 4.70 -10.28 4.80
C LEU A 163 4.42 -9.18 5.84
N VAL A 164 5.39 -8.86 6.69
CA VAL A 164 5.25 -7.83 7.74
C VAL A 164 5.05 -6.46 7.12
N ASP A 165 5.81 -6.11 6.08
CA ASP A 165 5.67 -4.84 5.37
C ASP A 165 4.32 -4.73 4.68
N GLY A 166 3.91 -5.79 3.96
CA GLY A 166 2.62 -5.80 3.26
C GLY A 166 1.42 -5.67 4.21
N ILE A 167 1.42 -6.42 5.32
CA ILE A 167 0.39 -6.28 6.35
C ILE A 167 0.42 -4.88 6.94
N SER A 168 1.60 -4.33 7.23
CA SER A 168 1.72 -2.97 7.77
C SER A 168 1.09 -1.92 6.84
N TYR A 169 1.33 -2.01 5.53
CA TYR A 169 0.73 -1.10 4.57
C TYR A 169 -0.79 -1.28 4.47
N LEU A 170 -1.30 -2.52 4.45
CA LEU A 170 -2.74 -2.78 4.41
C LEU A 170 -3.45 -2.30 5.69
N LEU A 171 -2.83 -2.49 6.86
CA LEU A 171 -3.36 -1.93 8.10
C LEU A 171 -3.32 -0.41 8.10
N GLN A 172 -2.26 0.20 7.56
CA GLN A 172 -2.20 1.66 7.42
C GLN A 172 -3.30 2.18 6.49
N MET A 173 -3.53 1.50 5.35
CA MET A 173 -4.62 1.79 4.41
C MET A 173 -5.98 1.86 5.12
N LEU A 174 -6.30 0.82 5.92
CA LEU A 174 -7.56 0.72 6.66
C LEU A 174 -7.75 1.78 7.77
N ASN A 175 -6.71 2.53 8.11
CA ASN A 175 -6.73 3.51 9.21
C ASN A 175 -6.58 4.96 8.75
N TYR A 176 -6.51 5.25 7.44
CA TYR A 176 -6.42 6.64 6.98
C TYR A 176 -7.72 7.42 7.16
N ARG A 177 -8.85 6.81 6.85
CA ARG A 177 -10.15 7.46 7.04
C ARG A 177 -10.70 7.14 8.43
N CYS A 178 -11.28 8.16 9.07
CA CYS A 178 -11.97 7.99 10.34
C CYS A 178 -13.36 7.37 10.11
N PRO A 179 -13.75 6.32 10.87
CA PRO A 179 -15.10 5.79 10.82
C PRO A 179 -16.16 6.84 11.19
N THR A 180 -17.33 6.75 10.57
CA THR A 180 -18.43 7.68 10.81
C THR A 180 -19.13 7.40 12.14
N GLN A 181 -19.30 8.41 12.99
CA GLN A 181 -20.09 8.28 14.21
C GLN A 181 -21.58 8.26 13.85
N LEU A 182 -22.31 7.23 14.29
CA LEU A 182 -23.75 7.13 14.11
C LEU A 182 -24.44 7.72 15.34
N ASP A 183 -25.06 8.89 15.19
CA ASP A 183 -25.82 9.52 16.26
C ASP A 183 -27.16 8.81 16.48
N GLU A 184 -27.51 8.52 17.73
CA GLU A 184 -28.73 7.78 18.14
C GLU A 184 -30.06 8.47 17.73
N GLY A 185 -30.01 9.72 17.27
CA GLY A 185 -31.18 10.50 16.82
C GLY A 185 -31.33 10.65 15.31
N VAL A 186 -30.43 10.09 14.50
CA VAL A 186 -30.44 10.23 13.03
C VAL A 186 -31.06 8.98 12.41
N SER A 187 -32.13 9.17 11.62
CA SER A 187 -32.70 8.09 10.80
C SER A 187 -31.91 7.97 9.51
N PHE A 188 -31.19 6.87 9.34
CA PHE A 188 -30.51 6.55 8.09
C PHE A 188 -31.50 5.91 7.10
N GLN A 189 -31.44 6.31 5.84
CA GLN A 189 -32.25 5.70 4.77
C GLN A 189 -31.76 4.28 4.43
N ASP A 190 -30.44 4.09 4.49
CA ASP A 190 -29.76 2.81 4.33
C ASP A 190 -28.92 2.54 5.58
N LEU A 191 -29.41 1.61 6.41
CA LEU A 191 -28.77 1.23 7.66
C LEU A 191 -27.49 0.42 7.42
N ASP A 192 -27.43 -0.35 6.33
CA ASP A 192 -26.29 -1.20 6.01
C ASP A 192 -25.11 -0.33 5.55
N THR A 193 -25.35 0.67 4.70
CA THR A 193 -24.34 1.67 4.34
C THR A 193 -23.86 2.46 5.58
N ALA A 194 -24.78 2.91 6.44
CA ALA A 194 -24.41 3.60 7.67
C ALA A 194 -23.52 2.73 8.57
N LYS A 195 -23.85 1.45 8.72
CA LYS A 195 -23.07 0.48 9.49
C LYS A 195 -21.68 0.25 8.88
N LEU A 196 -21.57 0.14 7.55
CA LEU A 196 -20.27 0.03 6.87
C LEU A 196 -19.37 1.24 7.15
N LEU A 197 -19.90 2.44 7.01
CA LEU A 197 -19.15 3.67 7.29
C LEU A 197 -18.73 3.78 8.75
N SER A 198 -19.56 3.30 9.69
CA SER A 198 -19.23 3.24 11.12
C SER A 198 -18.17 2.20 11.46
N GLU A 199 -18.06 1.15 10.65
CA GLU A 199 -16.99 0.17 10.70
C GLU A 199 -15.73 0.64 9.93
N GLY A 200 -15.75 1.82 9.31
CA GLY A 200 -14.64 2.33 8.51
C GLY A 200 -14.46 1.56 7.18
N ILE A 201 -15.54 1.05 6.60
CA ILE A 201 -15.56 0.39 5.29
C ILE A 201 -16.13 1.36 4.27
N PHE A 202 -15.30 1.83 3.34
CA PHE A 202 -15.70 2.83 2.35
C PHE A 202 -15.77 2.30 0.92
N SER A 203 -15.22 1.11 0.68
CA SER A 203 -15.15 0.50 -0.66
C SER A 203 -14.81 -0.99 -0.57
N ASP A 204 -15.02 -1.72 -1.67
CA ASP A 204 -14.62 -3.12 -1.81
C ASP A 204 -13.12 -3.35 -1.56
N ILE A 205 -12.30 -2.33 -1.80
CA ILE A 205 -10.85 -2.38 -1.54
C ILE A 205 -10.56 -2.61 -0.05
N HIS A 206 -11.39 -2.09 0.85
CA HIS A 206 -11.24 -2.35 2.29
C HIS A 206 -11.46 -3.83 2.60
N LEU A 207 -12.41 -4.48 1.94
CA LEU A 207 -12.69 -5.91 2.14
C LEU A 207 -11.54 -6.77 1.59
N LEU A 208 -11.01 -6.40 0.41
CA LEU A 208 -9.81 -7.03 -0.14
C LEU A 208 -8.61 -6.86 0.79
N ALA A 209 -8.39 -5.66 1.34
CA ALA A 209 -7.30 -5.41 2.28
C ALA A 209 -7.40 -6.28 3.54
N MET A 210 -8.62 -6.50 4.05
CA MET A 210 -8.85 -7.40 5.18
C MET A 210 -8.51 -8.85 4.84
N MET A 211 -8.96 -9.35 3.69
CA MET A 211 -8.64 -10.71 3.26
C MET A 211 -7.16 -10.90 2.99
N TYR A 212 -6.53 -9.99 2.24
CA TYR A 212 -5.11 -10.04 1.93
C TYR A 212 -4.26 -10.02 3.20
N SER A 213 -4.60 -9.17 4.17
CA SER A 213 -3.94 -9.15 5.47
C SER A 213 -4.06 -10.49 6.20
N GLY A 214 -5.26 -11.08 6.21
CA GLY A 214 -5.51 -12.38 6.84
C GLY A 214 -4.75 -13.54 6.17
N GLU A 215 -4.68 -13.56 4.84
CA GLU A 215 -3.91 -14.55 4.08
C GLU A 215 -2.40 -14.40 4.29
N MET A 216 -1.88 -13.17 4.34
CA MET A 216 -0.48 -12.92 4.66
C MET A 216 -0.14 -13.36 6.09
N CYS A 217 -1.03 -13.11 7.06
CA CYS A 217 -0.91 -13.65 8.41
C CYS A 217 -0.87 -15.18 8.44
N TYR A 218 -1.74 -15.82 7.66
CA TYR A 218 -1.75 -17.27 7.48
C TYR A 218 -0.42 -17.79 6.93
N TRP A 219 0.11 -17.16 5.88
CA TRP A 219 1.40 -17.54 5.31
C TRP A 219 2.56 -17.33 6.28
N GLY A 220 2.55 -16.23 7.05
CA GLY A 220 3.56 -15.96 8.07
C GLY A 220 3.60 -17.05 9.13
N LEU A 221 2.44 -17.45 9.64
CA LEU A 221 2.36 -18.55 10.59
C LEU A 221 2.75 -19.90 9.96
N LYS A 222 2.28 -20.18 8.74
CA LYS A 222 2.51 -21.47 8.08
C LYS A 222 3.96 -21.69 7.63
N HIS A 223 4.67 -20.62 7.25
CA HIS A 223 5.96 -20.73 6.56
C HIS A 223 7.13 -20.11 7.32
N CYS A 224 6.91 -19.20 8.28
CA CYS A 224 7.98 -18.43 8.93
C CYS A 224 8.14 -18.71 10.44
N ALA A 225 7.25 -19.48 11.05
CA ALA A 225 7.15 -19.58 12.50
C ALA A 225 8.10 -20.58 13.19
N ASP A 226 8.90 -21.35 12.42
CA ASP A 226 9.86 -22.32 12.97
C ASP A 226 11.31 -21.77 13.02
N GLN A 227 11.51 -20.46 12.86
CA GLN A 227 12.85 -19.88 12.89
C GLN A 227 13.18 -19.28 14.26
N PRO A 228 14.27 -19.72 14.92
CA PRO A 228 14.84 -18.93 16.01
C PRO A 228 15.30 -17.58 15.45
N GLU A 229 15.06 -16.51 16.20
CA GLU A 229 15.52 -15.16 15.88
C GLU A 229 17.04 -15.14 15.70
N ASN A 230 17.52 -15.34 14.48
CA ASN A 230 18.91 -15.08 14.16
C ASN A 230 19.08 -13.56 14.10
N GLN A 231 19.71 -13.03 15.13
CA GLN A 231 20.22 -11.66 15.18
C GLN A 231 21.04 -11.38 13.92
N GLY A 232 20.52 -10.48 13.07
CA GLY A 232 21.12 -10.13 11.79
C GLY A 232 22.50 -9.51 11.96
N VAL A 233 23.46 -10.01 11.17
CA VAL A 233 24.69 -9.29 10.89
C VAL A 233 24.34 -8.19 9.90
N ASP A 234 24.51 -6.97 10.37
CA ASP A 234 24.36 -5.70 9.68
C ASP A 234 25.13 -5.68 8.35
N THR A 235 24.43 -5.52 7.23
CA THR A 235 25.06 -5.04 5.99
C THR A 235 24.05 -4.32 5.09
N GLY A 236 24.03 -3.00 5.19
CA GLY A 236 24.00 -2.13 4.01
C GLY A 236 22.64 -1.68 3.48
N VAL A 237 22.22 -0.51 3.97
CA VAL A 237 21.34 0.48 3.32
C VAL A 237 19.91 0.00 3.04
N THR A 238 19.11 -0.05 4.10
CA THR A 238 17.65 -0.04 4.02
C THR A 238 17.16 1.40 3.91
N GLY A 239 16.56 1.74 2.77
CA GLY A 239 15.89 3.02 2.57
C GLY A 239 14.78 3.24 3.60
N ALA A 240 14.78 4.43 4.22
CA ALA A 240 13.73 4.96 5.09
C ALA A 240 13.09 3.96 6.07
N SER A 241 13.91 3.19 6.80
CA SER A 241 13.43 2.43 7.94
C SER A 241 13.19 3.38 9.11
N TYR A 242 11.93 3.53 9.52
CA TYR A 242 11.58 4.10 10.81
C TYR A 242 12.17 3.21 11.89
N THR A 243 13.34 3.57 12.40
CA THR A 243 13.91 3.00 13.63
C THR A 243 13.15 3.53 14.85
N THR A 244 11.88 3.16 14.94
CA THR A 244 11.17 3.07 16.22
C THR A 244 11.04 1.59 16.50
N HIS A 245 11.30 1.16 17.72
CA HIS A 245 11.04 -0.20 18.19
C HIS A 245 9.56 -0.55 17.95
N ARG A 246 9.23 -1.02 16.74
CA ARG A 246 7.92 -1.61 16.45
C ARG A 246 7.90 -2.93 17.18
N GLU A 247 6.89 -3.11 18.03
CA GLU A 247 6.59 -4.44 18.56
C GLU A 247 6.51 -5.43 17.38
N PRO A 248 7.10 -6.62 17.53
CA PRO A 248 7.05 -7.61 16.47
C PRO A 248 5.60 -7.93 16.14
N LEU A 249 5.26 -7.90 14.84
CA LEU A 249 3.91 -8.17 14.37
C LEU A 249 3.48 -9.59 14.78
N ASP A 250 2.43 -9.68 15.59
CA ASP A 250 1.78 -10.96 15.88
C ASP A 250 0.81 -11.31 14.74
N PHE A 251 1.26 -12.21 13.86
CA PHE A 251 0.46 -12.67 12.73
C PHE A 251 -0.89 -13.25 13.16
N ARG A 252 -0.96 -13.94 14.30
CA ARG A 252 -2.19 -14.56 14.77
C ARG A 252 -3.16 -13.48 15.22
N GLU A 253 -2.74 -12.62 16.14
CA GLU A 253 -3.62 -11.59 16.70
C GLU A 253 -4.17 -10.68 15.60
N VAL A 254 -3.29 -10.20 14.71
CA VAL A 254 -3.67 -9.36 13.58
C VAL A 254 -4.61 -10.10 12.64
N GLY A 255 -4.28 -11.35 12.29
CA GLY A 255 -5.07 -12.18 11.38
C GLY A 255 -6.47 -12.48 11.93
N GLU A 256 -6.58 -12.84 13.21
CA GLU A 256 -7.86 -13.09 13.87
C GLU A 256 -8.71 -11.83 13.92
N LYS A 257 -8.14 -10.70 14.36
CA LYS A 257 -8.85 -9.43 14.44
C LYS A 257 -9.43 -9.02 13.09
N ILE A 258 -8.60 -9.08 12.04
CA ILE A 258 -9.00 -8.57 10.73
C ILE A 258 -10.00 -9.48 10.01
N LEU A 259 -9.82 -10.81 10.09
CA LEU A 259 -10.72 -11.75 9.43
C LEU A 259 -12.07 -11.88 10.15
N ASN A 260 -12.10 -11.74 11.48
CA ASN A 260 -13.38 -11.66 12.19
C ASN A 260 -14.19 -10.43 11.75
N LYS A 261 -13.52 -9.28 11.56
CA LYS A 261 -14.16 -8.08 11.03
C LYS A 261 -14.68 -8.28 9.60
N TYR A 262 -13.86 -8.87 8.71
CA TYR A 262 -14.28 -9.23 7.35
C TYR A 262 -15.54 -10.11 7.35
N VAL A 263 -15.53 -11.22 8.11
CA VAL A 263 -16.69 -12.12 8.19
C VAL A 263 -17.93 -11.41 8.74
N PHE A 264 -17.78 -10.60 9.78
CA PHE A 264 -18.88 -9.82 10.36
C PHE A 264 -19.51 -8.86 9.34
N VAL A 265 -18.69 -8.17 8.55
CA VAL A 265 -19.17 -7.22 7.54
C VAL A 265 -19.82 -7.95 6.36
N CYS A 266 -19.19 -9.01 5.84
CA CYS A 266 -19.68 -9.77 4.69
C CYS A 266 -20.99 -10.52 4.99
N GLU A 267 -21.16 -11.08 6.19
CA GLU A 267 -22.37 -11.84 6.56
C GLU A 267 -23.44 -10.97 7.22
N GLY A 268 -23.11 -9.71 7.52
CA GLY A 268 -24.00 -8.70 8.05
C GLY A 268 -24.40 -7.69 6.97
N PRO A 269 -23.90 -6.44 7.01
CA PRO A 269 -24.30 -5.39 6.07
C PRO A 269 -24.18 -5.73 4.58
N LEU A 270 -23.26 -6.63 4.20
CA LEU A 270 -23.03 -7.00 2.80
C LEU A 270 -23.56 -8.39 2.42
N LYS A 271 -24.47 -8.95 3.22
CA LYS A 271 -24.98 -10.31 2.98
C LYS A 271 -25.57 -10.51 1.59
N GLU A 272 -26.20 -9.48 1.03
CA GLU A 272 -26.80 -9.51 -0.31
C GLU A 272 -25.77 -9.35 -1.45
N GLN A 273 -24.53 -8.96 -1.14
CA GLN A 273 -23.45 -8.73 -2.12
C GLN A 273 -22.58 -9.97 -2.36
N GLU A 274 -22.97 -11.13 -1.82
CA GLU A 274 -22.38 -12.45 -2.07
C GLU A 274 -20.84 -12.57 -1.86
N TRP A 275 -20.27 -11.74 -0.97
CA TRP A 275 -18.87 -11.86 -0.59
C TRP A 275 -18.56 -13.22 0.05
N ASN A 276 -17.52 -13.89 -0.43
CA ASN A 276 -17.17 -15.23 0.03
C ASN A 276 -16.40 -15.20 1.36
N THR A 277 -16.93 -15.85 2.40
CA THR A 277 -16.30 -15.96 3.73
C THR A 277 -15.67 -17.32 4.01
N ALA A 278 -15.77 -18.28 3.09
CA ALA A 278 -15.30 -19.65 3.31
C ALA A 278 -13.79 -19.70 3.60
N ASN A 279 -12.98 -19.00 2.80
CA ASN A 279 -11.53 -18.94 2.99
C ASN A 279 -11.15 -18.26 4.32
N ALA A 280 -11.77 -17.11 4.63
CA ALA A 280 -11.58 -16.41 5.91
C ALA A 280 -11.84 -17.33 7.11
N LYS A 281 -12.95 -18.07 7.08
CA LYS A 281 -13.32 -19.02 8.14
C LYS A 281 -12.35 -20.20 8.24
N GLN A 282 -11.83 -20.69 7.12
CA GLN A 282 -10.80 -21.74 7.11
C GLN A 282 -9.50 -21.25 7.77
N ILE A 283 -9.07 -20.02 7.45
CA ILE A 283 -7.87 -19.41 8.04
C ILE A 283 -8.06 -19.16 9.55
N LEU A 284 -9.20 -18.62 9.96
CA LEU A 284 -9.53 -18.43 11.38
C LEU A 284 -9.49 -19.76 12.16
N ASN A 285 -10.01 -20.82 11.55
CA ASN A 285 -9.97 -22.15 12.14
C ASN A 285 -8.52 -22.67 12.28
N PHE A 286 -7.66 -22.42 11.28
CA PHE A 286 -6.23 -22.72 11.36
C PHE A 286 -5.55 -21.98 12.52
N PHE A 287 -5.87 -20.71 12.74
CA PHE A 287 -5.34 -19.96 13.88
C PHE A 287 -5.75 -20.65 15.19
N GLN A 288 -7.02 -20.94 15.41
CA GLN A 288 -7.50 -21.61 16.65
C GLN A 288 -6.77 -22.93 16.94
N HIS A 289 -6.56 -23.79 15.93
CA HIS A 289 -5.88 -25.07 16.12
C HIS A 289 -4.44 -24.93 16.60
N ARG A 290 -3.72 -23.91 16.10
CA ARG A 290 -2.34 -23.64 16.49
C ARG A 290 -2.21 -22.97 17.86
N ALA A 291 -3.29 -22.50 18.48
CA ALA A 291 -3.25 -22.00 19.86
C ALA A 291 -3.28 -23.15 20.89
N ASN A 292 -3.86 -24.29 20.48
CA ASN A 292 -4.05 -25.48 21.32
C ASN A 292 -2.93 -26.53 21.14
N SER A 293 -1.90 -26.23 20.36
CA SER A 293 -0.73 -27.09 20.08
C SER A 293 0.51 -26.49 20.72
#